data_AF-A0AAD0SMI2-F1
#
_entry.id   AF-A0AAD0SMI2-F1
#
_cell.length_a   1.000
_cell.length_b   1.000
_cell.length_c   1.000
_cell.angle_alpha   90.00
_cell.angle_beta   90.00
_cell.angle_gamma   90.00
#
_symmetry.space_group_name_H-M   'P 1'
#
loop_
_entity.id
_entity.type
_entity.pdbx_description
1 polymer ?
#
loop_
_entity_poly.entity_id
_entity_poly.type
_entity_poly.pdbx_seq_one_letter_code
_entity_poly.pdbx_strand_id
1 'polypeptide(L)' 'MGNNIYSRTNIFITGLFFILAGILTILYPSLVEYKWGDKDGESSLLVGTAYIIIGSIVAIVQGISIYKSSKKD' A
#
# COMPACT_ATOMS: atom_id res chain seq x y z
N MET A 1 13.85 -20.47 15.03
CA MET A 1 14.07 -19.15 14.40
C MET A 1 13.69 -19.19 12.90
N GLY A 2 12.45 -19.57 12.55
CA GLY A 2 12.06 -19.85 11.15
C GLY A 2 10.99 -18.93 10.53
N ASN A 3 10.51 -17.91 11.25
CA ASN A 3 9.28 -17.20 10.87
C ASN A 3 9.50 -15.81 10.21
N ASN A 4 10.73 -15.43 9.86
CA ASN A 4 11.03 -14.02 9.61
C ASN A 4 10.84 -13.57 8.15
N ILE A 5 11.12 -14.42 7.15
CA ILE A 5 11.07 -14.00 5.73
C ILE A 5 9.65 -14.04 5.19
N TYR A 6 8.91 -15.14 5.40
CA TYR A 6 7.52 -15.26 4.93
C TYR A 6 6.61 -14.16 5.48
N SER A 7 6.77 -13.80 6.76
CA SER A 7 6.04 -12.68 7.37
C SER A 7 6.38 -11.34 6.70
N ARG A 8 7.66 -11.08 6.42
CA ARG A 8 8.11 -9.86 5.72
C ARG A 8 7.61 -9.80 4.28
N THR A 9 7.61 -10.92 3.56
CA THR A 9 7.06 -11.02 2.21
C THR A 9 5.56 -10.74 2.20
N ASN A 10 4.80 -11.27 3.17
CA ASN A 10 3.38 -10.98 3.29
C ASN A 10 3.13 -9.48 3.56
N ILE A 11 3.93 -8.85 4.41
CA ILE A 11 3.80 -7.40 4.67
C ILE A 11 4.20 -6.58 3.43
N PHE A 12 5.20 -7.02 2.67
CA PHE A 12 5.57 -6.40 1.39
C PHE A 12 4.41 -6.46 0.38
N ILE A 13 3.79 -7.62 0.22
CA ILE A 13 2.62 -7.82 -0.65
C ILE A 13 1.46 -6.94 -0.20
N THR A 14 1.20 -6.85 1.11
CA THR A 14 0.20 -5.92 1.67
C THR A 14 0.50 -4.46 1.31
N GLY A 15 1.77 -4.05 1.35
CA GLY A 15 2.20 -2.72 0.89
C GLY A 15 1.86 -2.47 -0.58
N LEU A 16 2.12 -3.43 -1.46
CA LEU A 16 1.73 -3.37 -2.88
C LEU A 16 0.20 -3.29 -3.03
N PHE A 17 -0.54 -4.04 -2.21
CA PHE A 17 -2.00 -4.02 -2.23
C PHE A 17 -2.56 -2.65 -1.84
N PHE A 18 -1.94 -1.97 -0.87
CA PHE A 18 -2.30 -0.59 -0.51
C PHE A 18 -2.03 0.41 -1.63
N ILE A 19 -0.92 0.25 -2.36
CA ILE A 19 -0.64 1.10 -3.53
C ILE A 19 -1.72 0.89 -4.60
N LEU A 20 -2.05 -0.36 -4.91
CA LEU A 20 -3.12 -0.68 -5.87
C LEU A 20 -4.47 -0.13 -5.42
N ALA A 21 -4.82 -0.29 -4.14
CA ALA A 21 -6.05 0.24 -3.57
C ALA A 21 -6.09 1.78 -3.67
N GLY A 22 -4.98 2.46 -3.41
CA GLY A 22 -4.87 3.92 -3.56
C GLY A 22 -5.05 4.37 -5.02
N ILE A 23 -4.43 3.68 -5.98
CA ILE A 23 -4.62 3.95 -7.41
C ILE A 23 -6.09 3.77 -7.81
N LEU A 24 -6.73 2.66 -7.40
CA LEU A 24 -8.14 2.42 -7.68
C LEU A 24 -9.05 3.48 -7.05
N THR A 25 -8.70 3.97 -5.86
CA THR A 25 -9.44 5.03 -5.17
C THR A 25 -9.40 6.34 -5.96
N ILE A 26 -8.27 6.66 -6.61
CA ILE A 26 -8.14 7.86 -7.46
C ILE A 26 -8.86 7.67 -8.79
N LEU A 27 -8.74 6.49 -9.41
CA LEU A 27 -9.34 6.20 -10.73
C LEU A 27 -10.86 6.06 -10.69
N TYR A 28 -11.41 5.62 -9.55
CA TYR A 28 -12.84 5.40 -9.35
C TYR A 28 -13.34 6.21 -8.15
N PRO A 29 -13.44 7.55 -8.29
CA PRO A 29 -13.88 8.44 -7.20
C PRO A 29 -15.29 8.10 -6.70
N SER A 30 -16.12 7.47 -7.54
CA SER A 30 -17.44 6.95 -7.14
C SER A 30 -17.40 5.97 -5.96
N LEU A 31 -16.29 5.25 -5.75
CA LEU A 31 -16.10 4.37 -4.59
C LEU A 31 -16.00 5.15 -3.27
N VAL A 32 -15.39 6.33 -3.33
CA VAL A 32 -15.26 7.23 -2.17
C VAL A 32 -16.51 8.07 -2.02
N GLU A 33 -17.07 8.56 -3.12
CA GLU A 33 -18.33 9.30 -3.13
C GLU A 33 -19.47 8.49 -2.48
N TYR A 34 -19.61 7.20 -2.81
CA TYR A 34 -20.62 6.33 -2.21
C TYR A 34 -20.48 6.19 -0.69
N LYS A 35 -19.24 6.22 -0.17
CA LYS A 35 -18.94 5.96 1.24
C LYS A 35 -18.78 7.24 2.08
N TRP A 36 -18.39 8.35 1.45
CA TRP A 36 -17.98 9.60 2.11
C TRP A 36 -18.67 10.86 1.55
N GLY A 37 -19.51 10.74 0.52
CA GLY A 37 -20.28 11.87 -0.04
C GLY A 37 -19.44 12.88 -0.82
N ASP A 38 -18.26 12.48 -1.30
CA ASP A 38 -17.30 13.32 -2.01
C ASP A 38 -17.70 13.60 -3.47
N LYS A 39 -18.55 14.61 -3.68
CA LYS A 39 -19.09 14.97 -5.01
C LYS A 39 -18.07 15.62 -5.95
N ASP A 40 -17.04 16.25 -5.40
CA ASP A 40 -16.05 17.02 -6.17
C ASP A 40 -14.76 16.22 -6.44
N GLY A 41 -14.67 14.97 -5.94
CA GLY A 41 -13.54 14.06 -6.16
C GLY A 41 -12.25 14.44 -5.40
N GLU A 42 -12.25 15.53 -4.65
CA GLU A 42 -11.09 16.00 -3.88
C GLU A 42 -10.68 15.01 -2.77
N SER A 43 -11.67 14.43 -2.07
CA SER A 43 -11.40 13.44 -1.02
C SER A 43 -10.86 12.14 -1.61
N SER A 44 -11.31 11.75 -2.80
CA SER A 44 -10.80 10.56 -3.52
C SER A 44 -9.32 10.68 -3.83
N LEU A 45 -8.90 11.88 -4.26
CA LEU A 45 -7.52 12.20 -4.57
C LEU A 45 -6.66 12.19 -3.30
N LEU A 46 -7.14 12.80 -2.21
CA LEU A 46 -6.44 12.85 -0.93
C LEU A 46 -6.29 11.47 -0.29
N VAL A 47 -7.39 10.70 -0.21
CA VAL A 47 -7.41 9.35 0.38
C VAL A 47 -6.57 8.38 -0.45
N GLY A 48 -6.71 8.40 -1.77
CA GLY A 48 -5.92 7.53 -2.65
C GLY A 48 -4.43 7.84 -2.58
N THR A 49 -4.06 9.12 -2.54
CA THR A 49 -2.66 9.54 -2.35
C THR A 49 -2.10 9.08 -1.01
N ALA A 50 -2.87 9.19 0.08
CA ALA A 50 -2.46 8.69 1.39
C ALA A 50 -2.18 7.18 1.38
N TYR A 51 -3.04 6.40 0.73
CA TYR A 51 -2.83 4.96 0.55
C TYR A 51 -1.57 4.62 -0.23
N ILE A 52 -1.30 5.35 -1.32
CA ILE A 52 -0.08 5.17 -2.13
C ILE A 52 1.17 5.47 -1.30
N ILE A 53 1.17 6.56 -0.52
CA ILE A 53 2.32 6.95 0.32
C ILE A 53 2.59 5.86 1.38
N ILE A 54 1.56 5.45 2.13
CA ILE A 54 1.71 4.45 3.19
C ILE A 54 2.16 3.11 2.59
N GLY A 55 1.51 2.66 1.51
CA GLY A 55 1.87 1.42 0.83
C GLY A 55 3.31 1.43 0.30
N SER A 56 3.76 2.56 -0.24
CA SER A 56 5.14 2.73 -0.73
C SER A 56 6.17 2.66 0.40
N ILE A 57 5.92 3.33 1.53
CA ILE A 57 6.82 3.26 2.70
C ILE A 57 6.94 1.81 3.19
N VAL A 58 5.82 1.12 3.35
CA VAL A 58 5.79 -0.29 3.80
C VAL A 58 6.54 -1.19 2.80
N ALA A 59 6.28 -1.04 1.51
CA ALA A 59 6.94 -1.82 0.46
C ALA A 59 8.47 -1.58 0.43
N ILE A 60 8.93 -0.34 0.55
CA ILE A 60 10.35 -0.01 0.56
C ILE A 60 11.04 -0.62 1.80
N VAL A 61 10.48 -0.41 2.99
CA VAL A 61 11.06 -0.91 4.24
C VAL A 61 11.18 -2.44 4.21
N GLN A 62 10.12 -3.13 3.77
CA GLN A 62 10.14 -4.58 3.70
C GLN A 62 10.99 -5.11 2.55
N GLY A 63 11.03 -4.42 1.41
CA GLY A 63 11.92 -4.76 0.30
C GLY A 63 13.39 -4.72 0.72
N ILE A 64 13.81 -3.66 1.43
CA ILE A 64 15.18 -3.55 1.99
C ILE A 64 15.44 -4.67 2.99
N SER A 65 14.47 -4.97 3.85
CA SER A 65 14.57 -6.01 4.89
C SER A 65 14.74 -7.41 4.29
N ILE A 66 13.97 -7.73 3.24
CA ILE A 66 14.05 -9.00 2.51
C ILE A 66 15.41 -9.09 1.80
N TYR A 67 15.81 -8.06 1.07
CA TYR A 67 17.10 -8.02 0.37
C TYR A 67 18.29 -8.23 1.32
N LYS A 68 18.28 -7.55 2.49
CA LYS A 68 19.32 -7.75 3.52
C LYS A 68 19.32 -9.16 4.10
N SER A 69 18.16 -9.80 4.23
CA SER A 69 18.07 -11.19 4.68
C SER A 69 18.66 -12.14 3.65
N SER A 70 18.32 -11.98 2.38
CA SER A 70 18.79 -12.84 1.29
C SER A 70 20.29 -12.72 1.00
N LYS A 71 20.95 -11.61 1.36
CA LYS A 71 22.41 -11.45 1.21
C LYS A 71 23.21 -12.05 2.38
N LYS A 72 22.54 -12.40 3.49
CA LYS A 72 23.17 -12.99 4.68
C LYS A 72 23.18 -14.52 4.66
N ASP A 73 22.36 -15.13 3.80
CA ASP A 73 22.43 -16.54 3.43
C ASP A 73 23.41 -16.71 2.25
#